data_AF-A0AAU1AE36-F1
#
_entry.id   AF-A0AAU1AE36-F1
#
_cell.length_a   1.000
_cell.length_b   1.000
_cell.length_c   1.000
_cell.angle_alpha   90.00
_cell.angle_beta   90.00
_cell.angle_gamma   90.00
#
_symmetry.space_group_name_H-M   'P 1'
#
loop_
_entity.id
_entity.type
_entity.pdbx_description
1 polymer ?
#
loop_
_entity_poly.entity_id
_entity_poly.type
_entity_poly.pdbx_seq_one_letter_code
_entity_poly.pdbx_strand_id
1 'polypeptide(L)'
;MLDERQMSDLMLTEIESAERPSAVLDLDRAMTIARRQRRLTRGAGAALLAAALTVGGLAVPDLLNPDHTPETAPIGAAAGEGPTGLPAALTTVDPQQVYVRFGWLPDGMRDLQYQAGLLLSGPGVHLGANNGRRDDQQQFVAVSLLPKGVEPSAPQRNSGEPAVAGDSDAGPQLNGGDSVFESYSGAEKPEAILRWQYAPDGWAQVRVFGTGPDVRGTATQVARSLRFGAEPVPMPATVSGVPANLRMITVNVNESLDEPRSWYAGWTWSPEPATAEPGRQRARTLTVGISRYRNVTDPADKAYVDPNTTLDGHRARFGGQDGDESLTVYDVNGANVSIDDSALLPSGGTRALFPAVTLVTEPAAWHTHLHR
;
A
#
# COMPACT_ATOMS: atom_id res chain seq x y z
N MET A 1 45.81 -8.05 31.52
CA MET A 1 45.04 -9.29 31.32
C MET A 1 43.93 -9.29 32.34
N LEU A 2 42.68 -9.11 31.90
CA LEU A 2 41.50 -9.21 32.75
C LEU A 2 41.08 -10.67 32.81
N ASP A 3 40.69 -11.13 34.00
CA ASP A 3 40.30 -12.52 34.30
C ASP A 3 38.88 -12.81 33.76
N GLU A 4 38.62 -14.05 33.35
CA GLU A 4 37.38 -14.48 32.65
C GLU A 4 36.09 -14.14 33.43
N ARG A 5 36.19 -14.06 34.76
CA ARG A 5 35.07 -13.65 35.63
C ARG A 5 34.77 -12.16 35.55
N GLN A 6 35.79 -11.31 35.39
CA GLN A 6 35.61 -9.87 35.20
C GLN A 6 35.04 -9.56 33.82
N MET A 7 35.28 -10.44 32.83
CA MET A 7 34.68 -10.33 31.50
C MET A 7 33.20 -10.74 31.50
N SER A 8 32.81 -11.75 32.29
CA SER A 8 31.39 -12.11 32.46
C SER A 8 30.60 -11.04 33.20
N ASP A 9 31.15 -10.43 34.24
CA ASP A 9 30.46 -9.35 34.97
C ASP A 9 30.32 -8.08 34.12
N LEU A 10 31.30 -7.76 33.26
CA LEU A 10 31.18 -6.66 32.30
C LEU A 10 30.13 -6.93 31.23
N MET A 11 30.05 -8.17 30.71
CA MET A 11 29.02 -8.54 29.73
C MET A 11 27.62 -8.61 30.33
N LEU A 12 27.45 -9.01 31.61
CA LEU A 12 26.14 -8.95 32.26
C LEU A 12 25.70 -7.50 32.54
N THR A 13 26.63 -6.63 32.95
CA THR A 13 26.31 -5.22 33.22
C THR A 13 25.97 -4.46 31.94
N GLU A 14 26.56 -4.82 30.80
CA GLU A 14 26.26 -4.23 29.48
C GLU A 14 24.93 -4.74 28.88
N ILE A 15 24.51 -5.96 29.26
CA ILE A 15 23.20 -6.52 28.88
C ILE A 15 22.06 -5.93 29.74
N GLU A 16 22.32 -5.61 31.01
CA GLU A 16 21.31 -5.02 31.91
C GLU A 16 21.19 -3.49 31.78
N SER A 17 22.15 -2.81 31.16
CA SER A 17 22.07 -1.37 30.84
C SER A 17 21.51 -1.06 29.45
N ALA A 18 21.04 -2.07 28.70
CA ALA A 18 20.35 -1.86 27.44
C ALA A 18 18.94 -1.32 27.71
N GLU A 19 18.89 0.00 27.90
CA GLU A 19 17.72 0.84 27.75
C GLU A 19 16.86 0.33 26.58
N ARG A 20 15.57 0.09 26.85
CA ARG A 20 14.60 -0.46 25.90
C ARG A 20 14.80 0.17 24.52
N PRO A 21 15.09 -0.60 23.46
CA PRO A 21 15.13 -0.04 22.11
C PRO A 21 13.75 0.52 21.80
N SER A 22 13.64 1.85 21.81
CA SER A 22 12.57 2.58 21.17
C SER A 22 12.38 2.03 19.76
N ALA A 23 11.13 2.00 19.28
CA ALA A 23 10.70 1.54 17.96
C ALA A 23 11.28 2.42 16.82
N VAL A 24 12.60 2.49 16.73
CA VAL A 24 13.38 3.18 15.72
C VAL A 24 13.37 2.26 14.51
N LEU A 25 12.60 2.68 13.52
CA LEU A 25 12.62 2.11 12.19
C LEU A 25 14.05 2.26 11.64
N ASP A 26 14.81 1.17 11.62
CA ASP A 26 16.14 1.10 11.00
C ASP A 26 15.98 1.28 9.48
N LEU A 27 16.00 2.54 9.06
CA LEU A 27 15.91 2.98 7.68
C LEU A 27 17.05 2.43 6.84
N ASP A 28 18.23 2.22 7.42
CA ASP A 28 19.36 1.63 6.70
C ASP A 28 19.08 0.16 6.38
N ARG A 29 18.45 -0.60 7.29
CA ARG A 29 18.03 -1.98 7.02
C ARG A 29 16.89 -2.06 5.99
N ALA A 30 15.90 -1.17 6.06
CA ALA A 30 14.80 -1.10 5.09
C ALA A 30 15.27 -0.64 3.70
N MET A 31 16.16 0.35 3.64
CA MET A 31 16.81 0.79 2.41
C MET A 31 17.77 -0.27 1.87
N THR A 32 18.40 -1.09 2.71
CA THR A 32 19.30 -2.16 2.26
C THR A 32 18.53 -3.30 1.59
N ILE A 33 17.34 -3.64 2.09
CA ILE A 33 16.42 -4.59 1.44
C ILE A 33 15.93 -4.03 0.10
N ALA A 34 15.50 -2.77 0.05
CA ALA A 34 15.08 -2.11 -1.19
C ALA A 34 16.23 -1.89 -2.20
N ARG A 35 17.46 -1.63 -1.72
CA ARG A 35 18.68 -1.49 -2.55
C ARG A 35 19.17 -2.84 -3.06
N ARG A 36 19.02 -3.94 -2.30
CA ARG A 36 19.38 -5.29 -2.75
C ARG A 36 18.46 -5.74 -3.90
N GLN A 37 17.16 -5.46 -3.81
CA GLN A 37 16.21 -5.62 -4.93
C GLN A 37 16.59 -4.75 -6.14
N ARG A 38 17.02 -3.49 -5.95
CA ARG A 38 17.43 -2.61 -7.05
C ARG A 38 18.77 -2.96 -7.70
N ARG A 39 19.73 -3.54 -6.96
CA ARG A 39 21.05 -3.90 -7.51
C ARG A 39 21.00 -5.11 -8.44
N LEU A 40 20.07 -6.03 -8.25
CA LEU A 40 19.85 -7.16 -9.17
C LEU A 40 19.26 -6.73 -10.53
N THR A 41 18.60 -5.58 -10.59
CA THR A 41 18.04 -5.01 -11.84
C THR A 41 18.97 -4.07 -12.63
N ARG A 42 20.17 -3.75 -12.15
CA ARG A 42 21.07 -2.74 -12.78
C ARG A 42 22.37 -3.28 -13.37
N GLY A 43 22.47 -4.60 -13.56
CA GLY A 43 23.69 -5.27 -14.05
C GLY A 43 23.72 -5.55 -15.55
N ALA A 44 23.39 -4.58 -16.41
CA ALA A 44 23.68 -4.52 -17.85
C ALA A 44 23.00 -3.25 -18.39
N GLY A 45 23.59 -2.31 -19.11
CA GLY A 45 24.94 -2.10 -19.58
C GLY A 45 24.94 -0.68 -20.15
N ALA A 46 25.85 0.17 -19.69
CA ALA A 46 26.00 1.53 -20.19
C ALA A 46 26.90 1.52 -21.44
N ALA A 47 26.41 2.01 -22.58
CA ALA A 47 27.24 2.66 -23.62
C ALA A 47 26.39 3.41 -24.67
N LEU A 48 26.50 4.75 -24.60
CA LEU A 48 26.70 5.73 -25.68
C LEU A 48 25.64 6.01 -26.77
N LEU A 49 25.07 7.22 -26.63
CA LEU A 49 25.08 8.37 -27.56
C LEU A 49 24.33 8.36 -28.92
N ALA A 50 23.47 9.39 -29.01
CA ALA A 50 23.33 10.41 -30.08
C ALA A 50 22.13 10.35 -31.05
N ALA A 51 21.26 11.37 -30.87
CA ALA A 51 20.62 12.27 -31.84
C ALA A 51 19.75 11.70 -32.99
N ALA A 52 18.49 12.15 -33.06
CA ALA A 52 18.05 13.23 -33.96
C ALA A 52 16.51 13.44 -33.94
N LEU A 53 16.11 14.70 -34.03
CA LEU A 53 14.74 15.21 -34.24
C LEU A 53 14.24 14.91 -35.65
N THR A 54 12.93 14.65 -35.82
CA THR A 54 12.16 15.19 -36.96
C THR A 54 10.65 15.24 -36.69
N VAL A 55 10.08 16.35 -37.14
CA VAL A 55 8.70 16.82 -37.10
C VAL A 55 7.85 16.16 -38.19
N GLY A 56 6.53 16.06 -37.98
CA GLY A 56 5.58 15.87 -39.08
C GLY A 56 4.14 15.67 -38.62
N GLY A 57 3.40 16.77 -38.47
CA GLY A 57 1.95 16.72 -38.28
C GLY A 57 1.19 16.52 -39.60
N LEU A 58 -0.08 16.12 -39.49
CA LEU A 58 -1.14 16.42 -40.46
C LEU A 58 -2.50 16.25 -39.78
N ALA A 59 -3.30 17.32 -39.81
CA ALA A 59 -4.71 17.39 -39.45
C ALA A 59 -5.59 17.08 -40.67
N VAL A 60 -6.78 16.50 -40.50
CA VAL A 60 -8.06 16.89 -41.16
C VAL A 60 -9.26 16.25 -40.38
N PRO A 61 -10.55 16.58 -40.64
CA PRO A 61 -11.37 17.34 -39.70
C PRO A 61 -12.63 16.60 -39.22
N ASP A 62 -13.26 17.27 -38.26
CA ASP A 62 -14.60 17.10 -37.67
C ASP A 62 -15.72 16.74 -38.67
N LEU A 63 -16.57 15.77 -38.32
CA LEU A 63 -17.90 15.54 -38.91
C LEU A 63 -18.81 14.79 -37.92
N LEU A 64 -19.84 15.52 -37.49
CA LEU A 64 -21.18 15.08 -37.05
C LEU A 64 -21.36 14.69 -35.58
N ASN A 65 -21.63 15.76 -34.81
CA ASN A 65 -22.53 15.77 -33.67
C ASN A 65 -23.97 15.41 -34.10
N PRO A 66 -24.68 14.59 -33.32
CA PRO A 66 -26.09 14.81 -33.06
C PRO A 66 -26.32 15.11 -31.57
N ASP A 67 -27.10 16.16 -31.35
CA ASP A 67 -27.65 16.61 -30.07
C ASP A 67 -28.12 15.44 -29.19
N HIS A 68 -27.42 15.22 -28.08
CA HIS A 68 -28.02 14.67 -26.88
C HIS A 68 -27.98 15.73 -25.79
N THR A 69 -29.14 16.36 -25.60
CA THR A 69 -29.50 17.11 -24.40
C THR A 69 -29.15 16.26 -23.17
N PRO A 70 -28.26 16.70 -22.26
CA PRO A 70 -28.13 16.03 -20.98
C PRO A 70 -29.41 16.32 -20.19
N GLU A 71 -30.26 15.31 -20.13
CA GLU A 71 -31.37 15.22 -19.20
C GLU A 71 -30.83 15.53 -17.80
N THR A 72 -31.36 16.58 -17.19
CA THR A 72 -30.97 17.05 -15.87
C THR A 72 -31.35 15.97 -14.87
N ALA A 73 -30.37 15.12 -14.52
CA ALA A 73 -30.53 14.18 -13.42
C ALA A 73 -30.86 14.98 -12.15
N PRO A 74 -31.92 14.63 -11.41
CA PRO A 74 -32.23 15.31 -10.17
C PRO A 74 -31.03 15.15 -9.24
N ILE A 75 -30.54 16.28 -8.72
CA ILE A 75 -29.60 16.35 -7.61
C ILE A 75 -30.30 15.67 -6.42
N GLY A 76 -30.12 14.35 -6.34
CA GLY A 76 -30.66 13.51 -5.29
C GLY A 76 -29.81 13.68 -4.04
N ALA A 77 -30.40 14.38 -3.07
CA ALA A 77 -30.23 14.27 -1.63
C ALA A 77 -28.88 13.78 -1.09
N ALA A 78 -28.26 14.61 -0.27
CA ALA A 78 -27.12 14.29 0.60
C ALA A 78 -27.20 12.85 1.14
N ALA A 79 -26.16 12.07 0.85
CA ALA A 79 -25.96 10.75 1.44
C ALA A 79 -26.05 10.88 2.97
N GLY A 80 -27.00 10.17 3.57
CA GLY A 80 -27.18 10.16 5.03
C GLY A 80 -25.87 9.89 5.77
N GLU A 81 -25.77 10.46 6.96
CA GLU A 81 -24.70 10.21 7.92
C GLU A 81 -24.72 8.73 8.33
N GLY A 82 -24.00 7.88 7.58
CA GLY A 82 -23.68 6.54 8.03
C GLY A 82 -22.80 6.60 9.29
N PRO A 83 -22.79 5.56 10.14
CA PRO A 83 -21.94 5.54 11.32
C PRO A 83 -20.47 5.75 10.92
N THR A 84 -19.83 6.76 11.51
CA THR A 84 -18.40 7.09 11.28
C THR A 84 -17.48 6.24 12.18
N GLY A 85 -17.89 5.00 12.46
CA GLY A 85 -17.18 4.08 13.34
C GLY A 85 -17.66 2.64 13.20
N LEU A 86 -16.96 1.75 13.90
CA LEU A 86 -17.32 0.34 14.04
C LEU A 86 -18.00 0.10 15.39
N PRO A 87 -18.82 -0.94 15.54
CA PRO A 87 -19.46 -1.25 16.82
C PRO A 87 -18.45 -1.65 17.91
N ALA A 88 -17.25 -2.11 17.53
CA ALA A 88 -16.18 -2.49 18.44
C ALA A 88 -14.81 -2.22 17.80
N ALA A 89 -13.80 -1.99 18.65
CA ALA A 89 -12.42 -1.86 18.19
C ALA A 89 -11.90 -3.20 17.67
N LEU A 90 -11.08 -3.15 16.62
CA LEU A 90 -10.48 -4.34 16.04
C LEU A 90 -9.49 -4.95 17.04
N THR A 91 -9.75 -6.15 17.56
CA THR A 91 -8.77 -6.86 18.40
C THR A 91 -7.67 -7.50 17.56
N THR A 92 -8.03 -7.91 16.35
CA THR A 92 -7.17 -8.46 15.30
C THR A 92 -7.65 -7.93 13.96
N VAL A 93 -6.73 -7.68 13.04
CA VAL A 93 -7.08 -7.27 11.68
C VAL A 93 -7.01 -8.50 10.78
N ASP A 94 -8.18 -8.98 10.35
CA ASP A 94 -8.28 -9.93 9.24
C ASP A 94 -7.95 -9.18 7.93
N PRO A 95 -6.83 -9.49 7.24
CA PRO A 95 -6.44 -8.81 6.00
C PRO A 95 -7.46 -8.95 4.87
N GLN A 96 -8.33 -9.97 4.93
CA GLN A 96 -9.29 -10.28 3.87
C GLN A 96 -10.60 -9.50 3.98
N GLN A 97 -10.73 -8.58 4.94
CA GLN A 97 -11.91 -7.73 5.11
C GLN A 97 -11.62 -6.27 4.76
N VAL A 98 -12.63 -5.60 4.20
CA VAL A 98 -12.69 -4.17 3.98
C VAL A 98 -13.33 -3.52 5.21
N TYR A 99 -12.52 -2.82 6.00
CA TYR A 99 -13.00 -2.16 7.22
C TYR A 99 -13.46 -0.72 6.99
N VAL A 100 -12.91 -0.06 5.97
CA VAL A 100 -13.18 1.35 5.68
C VAL A 100 -13.03 1.65 4.20
N ARG A 101 -13.91 2.52 3.68
CA ARG A 101 -13.87 3.11 2.35
C ARG A 101 -14.01 4.62 2.42
N PHE A 102 -13.51 5.32 1.41
CA PHE A 102 -13.79 6.74 1.23
C PHE A 102 -15.23 6.91 0.75
N GLY A 103 -16.03 7.76 1.41
CA GLY A 103 -17.27 8.26 0.82
C GLY A 103 -17.06 9.57 0.05
N TRP A 104 -16.01 10.31 0.37
CA TRP A 104 -15.58 11.51 -0.34
C TRP A 104 -14.06 11.67 -0.28
N LEU A 105 -13.50 12.22 -1.35
CA LEU A 105 -12.12 12.69 -1.46
C LEU A 105 -12.11 14.05 -2.17
N PRO A 106 -11.12 14.91 -1.88
CA PRO A 106 -10.90 16.12 -2.65
C PRO A 106 -10.59 15.79 -4.12
N ASP A 107 -10.89 16.74 -5.00
CA ASP A 107 -10.68 16.61 -6.43
C ASP A 107 -9.19 16.39 -6.77
N GLY A 108 -8.95 15.71 -7.90
CA GLY A 108 -7.59 15.41 -8.38
C GLY A 108 -6.89 14.23 -7.69
N MET A 109 -7.52 13.61 -6.68
CA MET A 109 -7.06 12.35 -6.12
C MET A 109 -7.35 11.20 -7.09
N ARG A 110 -6.30 10.52 -7.54
CA ARG A 110 -6.36 9.56 -8.66
C ARG A 110 -5.68 8.23 -8.39
N ASP A 111 -4.72 8.19 -7.48
CA ASP A 111 -4.05 6.97 -7.07
C ASP A 111 -4.59 6.55 -5.70
N LEU A 112 -5.35 5.47 -5.67
CA LEU A 112 -6.04 4.94 -4.51
C LEU A 112 -5.33 3.68 -4.00
N GLN A 113 -5.36 3.48 -2.69
CA GLN A 113 -4.73 2.32 -2.05
C GLN A 113 -5.54 1.86 -0.84
N TYR A 114 -5.64 0.54 -0.66
CA TYR A 114 -6.12 -0.11 0.55
C TYR A 114 -5.12 -1.19 1.00
N GLN A 115 -4.83 -1.21 2.29
CA GLN A 115 -4.05 -2.27 2.92
C GLN A 115 -4.67 -2.66 4.26
N ALA A 116 -4.64 -3.94 4.58
CA ALA A 116 -5.07 -4.46 5.88
C ALA A 116 -4.14 -5.56 6.36
N GLY A 117 -3.97 -5.66 7.68
CA GLY A 117 -3.13 -6.66 8.34
C GLY A 117 -1.88 -6.02 8.94
N LEU A 118 -0.70 -6.54 8.59
CA LEU A 118 0.59 -6.12 9.13
C LEU A 118 1.27 -5.05 8.23
N LEU A 119 0.90 -3.79 8.44
CA LEU A 119 1.38 -2.63 7.67
C LEU A 119 2.73 -2.13 8.19
N LEU A 120 3.51 -1.41 7.38
CA LEU A 120 4.84 -0.91 7.82
C LEU A 120 4.82 -0.19 9.18
N SER A 121 3.74 0.54 9.48
CA SER A 121 3.49 1.25 10.74
C SER A 121 3.01 0.37 11.90
N GLY A 122 2.77 -0.92 11.69
CA GLY A 122 2.20 -1.86 12.66
C GLY A 122 0.95 -2.57 12.16
N PRO A 123 0.29 -3.38 13.00
CA PRO A 123 -0.99 -3.97 12.67
C PRO A 123 -2.06 -2.88 12.50
N GLY A 124 -2.89 -2.98 11.46
CA GLY A 124 -3.91 -1.98 11.19
C GLY A 124 -4.51 -2.05 9.79
N VAL A 125 -5.27 -1.02 9.48
CA VAL A 125 -5.83 -0.77 8.15
C VAL A 125 -5.32 0.57 7.66
N HIS A 126 -4.96 0.64 6.39
CA HIS A 126 -4.56 1.88 5.72
C HIS A 126 -5.36 2.06 4.45
N LEU A 127 -5.91 3.25 4.28
CA LEU A 127 -6.60 3.67 3.07
C LEU A 127 -5.97 4.99 2.62
N GLY A 128 -5.45 5.02 1.40
CA GLY A 128 -4.68 6.13 0.85
C GLY A 128 -5.27 6.63 -0.46
N ALA A 129 -5.15 7.93 -0.68
CA ALA A 129 -5.44 8.57 -1.95
C ALA A 129 -4.37 9.65 -2.22
N ASN A 130 -3.84 9.72 -3.43
CA ASN A 130 -2.89 10.75 -3.82
C ASN A 130 -3.09 11.22 -5.26
N ASN A 131 -2.49 12.35 -5.61
CA ASN A 131 -2.60 12.98 -6.93
C ASN A 131 -1.57 12.45 -7.95
N GLY A 132 -0.92 11.32 -7.71
CA GLY A 132 0.09 10.70 -8.59
C GLY A 132 1.36 11.53 -8.82
N ARG A 133 1.53 12.65 -8.12
CA ARG A 133 2.75 13.46 -8.16
C ARG A 133 3.69 13.02 -7.04
N ARG A 134 5.00 13.05 -7.31
CA ARG A 134 6.06 12.64 -6.36
C ARG A 134 7.03 13.78 -6.03
N ASP A 135 6.70 14.98 -6.48
CA ASP A 135 7.50 16.19 -6.37
C ASP A 135 6.88 17.15 -5.34
N ASP A 136 7.30 18.41 -5.41
CA ASP A 136 6.76 19.52 -4.64
C ASP A 136 5.27 19.80 -4.91
N GLN A 137 4.61 19.06 -5.81
CA GLN A 137 3.17 19.09 -6.04
C GLN A 137 2.44 17.89 -5.42
N GLN A 138 3.13 17.02 -4.68
CA GLN A 138 2.50 15.87 -4.03
C GLN A 138 1.38 16.32 -3.08
N GLN A 139 0.23 15.66 -3.21
CA GLN A 139 -0.93 15.80 -2.32
C GLN A 139 -1.43 14.41 -1.96
N PHE A 140 -1.81 14.22 -0.70
CA PHE A 140 -2.41 12.95 -0.30
C PHE A 140 -3.40 13.10 0.86
N VAL A 141 -4.27 12.12 0.93
CA VAL A 141 -5.15 11.81 2.06
C VAL A 141 -4.83 10.38 2.48
N ALA A 142 -4.55 10.19 3.77
CA ALA A 142 -4.31 8.88 4.35
C ALA A 142 -5.22 8.68 5.56
N VAL A 143 -5.84 7.51 5.63
CA VAL A 143 -6.66 7.06 6.76
C VAL A 143 -5.98 5.83 7.35
N SER A 144 -5.90 5.79 8.68
CA SER A 144 -5.40 4.64 9.42
C SER A 144 -6.42 4.23 10.47
N LEU A 145 -6.78 2.95 10.52
CA LEU A 145 -7.47 2.35 11.65
C LEU A 145 -6.49 1.48 12.42
N LEU A 146 -6.35 1.77 13.71
CA LEU A 146 -5.48 1.03 14.60
C LEU A 146 -6.31 0.06 15.46
N PRO A 147 -5.80 -1.15 15.70
CA PRO A 147 -6.48 -2.11 16.56
C PRO A 147 -6.48 -1.66 18.01
N LYS A 148 -7.25 -2.37 18.83
CA LYS A 148 -7.41 -2.12 20.26
C LYS A 148 -6.06 -1.99 20.97
N GLY A 149 -5.90 -0.92 21.74
CA GLY A 149 -4.71 -0.67 22.56
C GLY A 149 -3.49 -0.18 21.77
N VAL A 150 -3.64 0.13 20.48
CA VAL A 150 -2.59 0.75 19.67
C VAL A 150 -2.94 2.23 19.43
N GLU A 151 -2.08 3.11 19.90
CA GLU A 151 -2.22 4.55 19.70
C GLU A 151 -1.52 5.02 18.42
N PRO A 152 -2.04 6.06 17.74
CA PRO A 152 -1.39 6.59 16.56
C PRO A 152 -0.05 7.26 16.90
N SER A 153 1.03 6.85 16.23
CA SER A 153 2.35 7.47 16.39
C SER A 153 2.46 8.82 15.67
N ALA A 154 3.46 9.62 16.03
CA ALA A 154 3.84 10.78 15.24
C ALA A 154 4.18 10.39 13.78
N PRO A 155 3.88 11.25 12.79
CA PRO A 155 4.26 10.99 11.40
C PRO A 155 5.79 11.03 11.24
N GLN A 156 6.30 10.24 10.31
CA GLN A 156 7.70 10.33 9.90
C GLN A 156 7.86 11.44 8.86
N ARG A 157 8.96 12.20 8.95
CA ARG A 157 9.32 13.24 7.97
C ARG A 157 10.21 12.69 6.86
N ASN A 158 10.35 13.46 5.78
CA ASN A 158 11.19 13.09 4.63
C ASN A 158 12.67 12.90 5.00
N SER A 159 13.14 13.55 6.08
CA SER A 159 14.47 13.34 6.67
C SER A 159 14.66 11.95 7.27
N GLY A 160 13.57 11.19 7.48
CA GLY A 160 13.57 9.91 8.19
C GLY A 160 13.35 10.04 9.69
N GLU A 161 13.40 11.26 10.24
CA GLU A 161 13.18 11.51 11.66
C GLU A 161 11.68 11.53 12.00
N PRO A 162 11.28 11.06 13.19
CA PRO A 162 9.93 11.27 13.71
C PRO A 162 9.64 12.76 13.87
N ALA A 163 8.45 13.20 13.48
CA ALA A 163 8.02 14.56 13.76
C ALA A 163 7.83 14.77 15.27
N VAL A 164 8.15 15.96 15.75
CA VAL A 164 7.93 16.33 17.16
C VAL A 164 6.47 16.78 17.31
N ALA A 165 5.79 16.24 18.32
CA ALA A 165 4.42 16.65 18.65
C ALA A 165 4.40 18.13 19.05
N GLY A 166 3.43 18.86 18.50
CA GLY A 166 3.13 20.25 18.85
C GLY A 166 1.86 20.33 19.70
N ASP A 167 1.13 21.42 19.53
CA ASP A 167 -0.16 21.64 20.19
C ASP A 167 -1.26 20.75 19.59
N SER A 168 -2.27 20.49 20.41
CA SER A 168 -3.49 19.78 20.03
C SER A 168 -4.69 20.73 20.14
N ASP A 169 -5.54 20.74 19.11
CA ASP A 169 -6.77 21.52 19.07
C ASP A 169 -8.00 20.61 19.03
N ALA A 170 -9.12 21.05 19.63
CA ALA A 170 -10.38 20.32 19.51
C ALA A 170 -10.82 20.20 18.05
N GLY A 171 -11.21 18.99 17.64
CA GLY A 171 -11.80 18.69 16.35
C GLY A 171 -13.33 18.62 16.38
N PRO A 172 -13.98 18.28 15.25
CA PRO A 172 -15.42 18.04 15.20
C PRO A 172 -15.82 16.79 16.00
N GLN A 173 -17.07 16.68 16.45
CA GLN A 173 -17.57 15.41 16.96
C GLN A 173 -17.60 14.36 15.84
N LEU A 174 -17.05 13.16 16.10
CA LEU A 174 -17.02 12.03 15.17
C LEU A 174 -17.49 10.77 15.92
N ASN A 175 -18.45 10.05 15.36
CA ASN A 175 -19.07 8.87 15.98
C ASN A 175 -19.68 9.15 17.37
N GLY A 176 -20.21 10.36 17.58
CA GLY A 176 -20.71 10.81 18.88
C GLY A 176 -19.62 11.04 19.94
N GLY A 177 -18.33 10.88 19.59
CA GLY A 177 -17.19 11.14 20.47
C GLY A 177 -16.36 12.35 20.05
N ASP A 178 -15.48 12.77 20.95
CA ASP A 178 -14.54 13.86 20.71
C ASP A 178 -13.47 13.46 19.69
N SER A 179 -13.00 14.44 18.93
CA SER A 179 -11.82 14.30 18.07
C SER A 179 -10.83 15.43 18.33
N VAL A 180 -9.58 15.22 17.92
CA VAL A 180 -8.48 16.15 18.15
C VAL A 180 -7.68 16.33 16.87
N PHE A 181 -7.38 17.57 16.53
CA PHE A 181 -6.35 17.91 15.57
C PHE A 181 -5.00 17.95 16.26
N GLU A 182 -4.09 17.11 15.81
CA GLU A 182 -2.71 17.09 16.28
C GLU A 182 -1.82 17.86 15.31
N SER A 183 -0.98 18.73 15.85
CA SER A 183 0.08 19.39 15.08
C SER A 183 1.43 18.71 15.29
N TYR A 184 2.27 18.75 14.26
CA TYR A 184 3.60 18.17 14.29
C TYR A 184 4.59 19.07 13.57
N SER A 185 5.82 19.15 14.08
CA SER A 185 6.88 19.98 13.50
C SER A 185 7.30 19.52 12.10
N GLY A 186 7.86 20.44 11.29
CA GLY A 186 8.57 20.08 10.06
C GLY A 186 7.71 19.64 8.88
N ALA A 187 6.42 20.03 8.83
CA ALA A 187 5.61 19.85 7.62
C ALA A 187 6.05 20.84 6.53
N GLU A 188 6.37 20.32 5.33
CA GLU A 188 6.81 21.12 4.18
C GLU A 188 5.66 21.86 3.49
N LYS A 189 4.42 21.47 3.79
CA LYS A 189 3.17 22.00 3.23
C LYS A 189 2.10 22.05 4.31
N PRO A 190 0.96 22.73 4.06
CA PRO A 190 -0.22 22.60 4.91
C PRO A 190 -0.55 21.12 5.17
N GLU A 191 -0.66 20.77 6.45
CA GLU A 191 -0.93 19.42 6.95
C GLU A 191 -1.99 19.51 8.04
N ALA A 192 -2.91 18.54 8.06
CA ALA A 192 -3.83 18.33 9.16
C ALA A 192 -3.84 16.85 9.52
N ILE A 193 -3.74 16.54 10.81
CA ILE A 193 -3.86 15.18 11.36
C ILE A 193 -5.02 15.19 12.36
N LEU A 194 -6.12 14.57 11.98
CA LEU A 194 -7.34 14.45 12.79
C LEU A 194 -7.41 13.05 13.39
N ARG A 195 -7.57 12.95 14.71
CA ARG A 195 -7.64 11.69 15.45
C ARG A 195 -8.92 11.60 16.27
N TRP A 196 -9.51 10.42 16.30
CA TRP A 196 -10.67 10.12 17.15
C TRP A 196 -10.70 8.62 17.46
N GLN A 197 -11.50 8.25 18.45
CA GLN A 197 -11.79 6.84 18.70
C GLN A 197 -12.96 6.40 17.80
N TYR A 198 -12.70 5.50 16.84
CA TYR A 198 -13.78 4.94 16.01
C TYR A 198 -14.62 3.90 16.78
N ALA A 199 -14.07 3.40 17.89
CA ALA A 199 -14.70 2.53 18.88
C ALA A 199 -13.89 2.59 20.19
N PRO A 200 -14.42 2.13 21.34
CA PRO A 200 -13.68 2.12 22.60
C PRO A 200 -12.31 1.41 22.46
N ASP A 201 -11.24 2.10 22.85
CA ASP A 201 -9.83 1.68 22.73
C ASP A 201 -9.30 1.49 21.29
N GLY A 202 -10.07 1.86 20.25
CA GLY A 202 -9.70 1.77 18.84
C GLY A 202 -9.57 3.15 18.19
N TRP A 203 -8.40 3.45 17.64
CA TRP A 203 -8.08 4.77 17.09
C TRP A 203 -8.19 4.85 15.58
N ALA A 204 -8.76 5.94 15.09
CA ALA A 204 -8.73 6.33 13.70
C ALA A 204 -7.92 7.61 13.54
N GLN A 205 -7.21 7.72 12.42
CA GLN A 205 -6.46 8.91 12.05
C GLN A 205 -6.72 9.24 10.58
N VAL A 206 -7.02 10.51 10.29
CA VAL A 206 -7.00 11.08 8.95
C VAL A 206 -5.83 12.06 8.87
N ARG A 207 -4.94 11.86 7.91
CA ARG A 207 -3.84 12.77 7.58
C ARG A 207 -4.08 13.34 6.19
N VAL A 208 -4.16 14.66 6.10
CA VAL A 208 -4.28 15.41 4.84
C VAL A 208 -3.03 16.26 4.65
N PHE A 209 -2.45 16.22 3.46
CA PHE A 209 -1.23 16.94 3.14
C PHE A 209 -1.33 17.63 1.77
N GLY A 210 -1.05 18.93 1.75
CA GLY A 210 -0.87 19.71 0.52
C GLY A 210 -2.15 19.97 -0.30
N THR A 211 -3.35 19.64 0.18
CA THR A 211 -4.62 19.78 -0.56
C THR A 211 -5.14 21.21 -0.70
N GLY A 212 -4.38 22.22 -0.24
CA GLY A 212 -4.76 23.63 -0.30
C GLY A 212 -4.67 24.31 1.07
N PRO A 213 -5.23 25.52 1.21
CA PRO A 213 -5.16 26.27 2.47
C PRO A 213 -6.07 25.70 3.57
N ASP A 214 -7.17 25.02 3.22
CA ASP A 214 -8.12 24.43 4.19
C ASP A 214 -7.94 22.92 4.37
N VAL A 215 -6.76 22.52 4.87
CA VAL A 215 -6.46 21.10 5.16
C VAL A 215 -7.29 20.56 6.33
N ARG A 216 -7.68 21.39 7.30
CA ARG A 216 -8.50 20.98 8.45
C ARG A 216 -9.95 20.71 8.04
N GLY A 217 -10.55 21.57 7.21
CA GLY A 217 -11.87 21.34 6.63
C GLY A 217 -11.89 20.09 5.75
N THR A 218 -10.85 19.90 4.91
CA THR A 218 -10.68 18.68 4.10
C THR A 218 -10.63 17.42 4.97
N ALA A 219 -9.81 17.42 6.04
CA ALA A 219 -9.69 16.28 6.95
C ALA A 219 -11.02 15.95 7.64
N THR A 220 -11.76 16.97 8.06
CA THR A 220 -13.10 16.83 8.65
C THR A 220 -14.09 16.20 7.67
N GLN A 221 -14.12 16.68 6.43
CA GLN A 221 -15.02 16.17 5.40
C GLN A 221 -14.71 14.71 5.04
N VAL A 222 -13.42 14.37 4.88
CA VAL A 222 -12.98 12.98 4.68
C VAL A 222 -13.48 12.12 5.84
N ALA A 223 -13.18 12.49 7.09
CA ALA A 223 -13.55 11.71 8.28
C ALA A 223 -15.06 11.45 8.38
N ARG A 224 -15.90 12.47 8.14
CA ARG A 224 -17.37 12.35 8.16
C ARG A 224 -17.92 11.51 7.01
N SER A 225 -17.21 11.46 5.90
CA SER A 225 -17.63 10.71 4.71
C SER A 225 -17.22 9.24 4.74
N LEU A 226 -16.35 8.81 5.67
CA LEU A 226 -15.90 7.43 5.74
C LEU A 226 -17.08 6.46 5.85
N ARG A 227 -16.93 5.31 5.19
CA ARG A 227 -17.90 4.21 5.25
C ARG A 227 -17.21 3.01 5.87
N PHE A 228 -17.68 2.63 7.05
CA PHE A 228 -17.14 1.49 7.79
C PHE A 228 -17.91 0.22 7.43
N GLY A 229 -17.21 -0.92 7.39
CA GLY A 229 -17.78 -2.21 7.00
C GLY A 229 -16.93 -3.39 7.47
N ALA A 230 -17.30 -4.58 7.02
CA ALA A 230 -16.56 -5.83 7.25
C ALA A 230 -16.76 -6.81 6.08
N GLU A 231 -16.91 -6.25 4.87
CA GLU A 231 -17.14 -7.05 3.67
C GLU A 231 -15.83 -7.71 3.22
N PRO A 232 -15.86 -8.91 2.60
CA PRO A 232 -14.66 -9.49 2.00
C PRO A 232 -14.03 -8.53 0.97
N VAL A 233 -12.70 -8.44 0.95
CA VAL A 233 -11.97 -7.70 -0.08
C VAL A 233 -12.22 -8.38 -1.42
N PRO A 234 -12.84 -7.71 -2.42
CA PRO A 234 -12.94 -8.27 -3.76
C PRO A 234 -11.52 -8.41 -4.33
N MET A 235 -11.18 -9.60 -4.82
CA MET A 235 -9.87 -9.90 -5.40
C MET A 235 -10.03 -10.39 -6.84
N PRO A 236 -9.05 -10.13 -7.74
CA PRO A 236 -9.10 -10.57 -9.13
C PRO A 236 -8.74 -12.05 -9.31
N ALA A 237 -8.43 -12.75 -8.23
CA ALA A 237 -8.08 -14.17 -8.25
C ALA A 237 -8.35 -14.83 -6.90
N THR A 238 -8.38 -16.15 -6.91
CA THR A 238 -8.22 -16.98 -5.71
C THR A 238 -6.87 -17.70 -5.77
N VAL A 239 -6.16 -17.76 -4.64
CA VAL A 239 -4.89 -18.47 -4.53
C VAL A 239 -5.10 -19.71 -3.68
N SER A 240 -5.02 -20.88 -4.30
CA SER A 240 -5.01 -22.18 -3.61
C SER A 240 -3.59 -22.73 -3.54
N GLY A 241 -3.35 -23.82 -2.80
CA GLY A 241 -2.05 -24.49 -2.76
C GLY A 241 -0.95 -23.76 -1.95
N VAL A 242 -1.27 -22.66 -1.27
CA VAL A 242 -0.38 -22.05 -0.27
C VAL A 242 -0.15 -23.05 0.87
N PRO A 243 1.10 -23.29 1.32
CA PRO A 243 1.36 -24.20 2.42
C PRO A 243 0.59 -23.81 3.69
N ALA A 244 -0.04 -24.78 4.34
CA ALA A 244 -0.95 -24.55 5.48
C ALA A 244 -0.28 -23.95 6.73
N ASN A 245 1.05 -24.02 6.82
CA ASN A 245 1.83 -23.39 7.88
C ASN A 245 2.08 -21.88 7.64
N LEU A 246 1.70 -21.35 6.48
CA LEU A 246 1.78 -19.92 6.19
C LEU A 246 0.45 -19.25 6.52
N ARG A 247 0.50 -18.13 7.25
CA ARG A 247 -0.66 -17.28 7.48
C ARG A 247 -0.59 -16.02 6.65
N MET A 248 -1.74 -15.56 6.20
CA MET A 248 -1.83 -14.27 5.53
C MET A 248 -1.56 -13.17 6.55
N ILE A 249 -0.64 -12.28 6.23
CA ILE A 249 -0.29 -11.14 7.07
C ILE A 249 -0.74 -9.82 6.47
N THR A 250 -0.89 -9.73 5.14
CA THR A 250 -1.27 -8.48 4.48
C THR A 250 -2.05 -8.75 3.20
N VAL A 251 -3.06 -7.91 2.96
CA VAL A 251 -3.66 -7.68 1.64
C VAL A 251 -3.35 -6.25 1.23
N ASN A 252 -3.00 -6.05 -0.04
CA ASN A 252 -2.71 -4.74 -0.61
C ASN A 252 -3.39 -4.61 -1.96
N VAL A 253 -4.22 -3.58 -2.11
CA VAL A 253 -4.92 -3.25 -3.34
C VAL A 253 -4.60 -1.80 -3.69
N ASN A 254 -4.28 -1.52 -4.94
CA ASN A 254 -4.14 -0.15 -5.43
C ASN A 254 -4.74 -0.01 -6.83
N GLU A 255 -5.14 1.22 -7.15
CA GLU A 255 -5.67 1.57 -8.45
C GLU A 255 -5.29 3.00 -8.80
N SER A 256 -4.87 3.21 -10.03
CA SER A 256 -4.71 4.52 -10.64
C SER A 256 -5.85 4.76 -11.62
N LEU A 257 -6.55 5.88 -11.42
CA LEU A 257 -7.64 6.34 -12.26
C LEU A 257 -7.16 7.05 -13.53
N ASP A 258 -5.86 7.34 -13.64
CA ASP A 258 -5.24 7.89 -14.85
C ASP A 258 -5.33 6.92 -16.02
N GLU A 259 -5.30 7.43 -17.25
CA GLU A 259 -5.15 6.60 -18.43
C GLU A 259 -3.67 6.36 -18.78
N PRO A 260 -3.28 5.10 -19.07
CA PRO A 260 -4.10 3.89 -19.00
C PRO A 260 -4.31 3.45 -17.54
N ARG A 261 -5.58 3.14 -17.18
CA ARG A 261 -5.92 2.69 -15.82
C ARG A 261 -5.07 1.50 -15.43
N SER A 262 -4.46 1.56 -14.26
CA SER A 262 -3.62 0.49 -13.73
C SER A 262 -4.10 0.10 -12.35
N TRP A 263 -3.98 -1.18 -12.01
CA TRP A 263 -4.35 -1.68 -10.70
C TRP A 263 -3.43 -2.85 -10.31
N TYR A 264 -3.34 -3.07 -9.01
CA TYR A 264 -2.67 -4.21 -8.40
C TYR A 264 -3.48 -4.71 -7.21
N ALA A 265 -3.52 -6.02 -7.03
CA ALA A 265 -4.05 -6.68 -5.86
C ALA A 265 -3.10 -7.80 -5.44
N GLY A 266 -2.75 -7.88 -4.16
CA GLY A 266 -1.79 -8.86 -3.68
C GLY A 266 -2.06 -9.34 -2.27
N TRP A 267 -1.56 -10.53 -2.01
CA TRP A 267 -1.58 -11.22 -0.73
C TRP A 267 -0.15 -11.49 -0.30
N THR A 268 0.13 -11.32 0.98
CA THR A 268 1.41 -11.68 1.57
C THR A 268 1.19 -12.63 2.74
N TRP A 269 1.95 -13.72 2.76
CA TRP A 269 1.95 -14.71 3.82
C TRP A 269 3.31 -14.80 4.54
N SER A 270 3.27 -15.25 5.79
CA SER A 270 4.44 -15.47 6.64
C SER A 270 4.30 -16.80 7.42
N PRO A 271 5.41 -17.51 7.68
CA PRO A 271 5.40 -18.70 8.54
C PRO A 271 5.41 -18.35 10.04
N GLU A 272 5.69 -17.09 10.39
CA GLU A 272 5.85 -16.66 11.78
C GLU A 272 4.49 -16.56 12.47
N PRO A 273 4.37 -16.77 13.78
CA PRO A 273 3.12 -16.58 14.52
C PRO A 273 2.72 -15.10 14.58
N ALA A 274 1.44 -14.80 14.80
CA ALA A 274 0.92 -13.43 14.87
C ALA A 274 1.52 -12.60 16.02
N THR A 275 2.03 -13.27 17.05
CA THR A 275 2.70 -12.67 18.21
C THR A 275 4.19 -12.39 17.99
N ALA A 276 4.78 -12.83 16.88
CA ALA A 276 6.18 -12.53 16.58
C ALA A 276 6.38 -11.03 16.31
N GLU A 277 7.59 -10.53 16.51
CA GLU A 277 7.93 -9.14 16.16
C GLU A 277 7.65 -8.85 14.67
N PRO A 278 7.09 -7.68 14.31
CA PRO A 278 6.75 -7.33 12.91
C PRO A 278 7.90 -7.53 11.92
N GLY A 279 9.14 -7.17 12.31
CA GLY A 279 10.32 -7.35 11.47
C GLY A 279 10.61 -8.82 11.15
N ARG A 280 10.35 -9.73 12.11
CA ARG A 280 10.50 -11.17 11.91
C ARG A 280 9.41 -11.72 11.00
N GLN A 281 8.16 -11.30 11.19
CA GLN A 281 7.04 -11.70 10.32
C GLN A 281 7.30 -11.33 8.84
N ARG A 282 7.99 -10.22 8.58
CA ARG A 282 8.33 -9.75 7.22
C ARG A 282 9.66 -10.25 6.68
N ALA A 283 10.49 -10.91 7.50
CA ALA A 283 11.83 -11.31 7.09
C ALA A 283 11.80 -12.36 5.97
N ARG A 284 10.77 -13.21 5.97
CA ARG A 284 10.55 -14.23 4.94
C ARG A 284 9.07 -14.29 4.61
N THR A 285 8.73 -14.01 3.35
CA THR A 285 7.35 -13.94 2.92
C THR A 285 7.14 -14.67 1.60
N LEU A 286 5.91 -15.13 1.40
CA LEU A 286 5.39 -15.50 0.09
C LEU A 286 4.42 -14.40 -0.31
N THR A 287 4.57 -13.83 -1.50
CA THR A 287 3.65 -12.82 -2.03
C THR A 287 3.12 -13.29 -3.38
N VAL A 288 1.80 -13.25 -3.53
CA VAL A 288 1.14 -13.42 -4.84
C VAL A 288 0.50 -12.09 -5.18
N GLY A 289 0.80 -11.57 -6.36
CA GLY A 289 0.29 -10.30 -6.87
C GLY A 289 -0.35 -10.48 -8.23
N ILE A 290 -1.46 -9.80 -8.46
CA ILE A 290 -2.14 -9.72 -9.75
C ILE A 290 -2.18 -8.25 -10.13
N SER A 291 -1.80 -7.93 -11.36
CA SER A 291 -1.91 -6.57 -11.88
C SER A 291 -2.45 -6.56 -13.29
N ARG A 292 -2.95 -5.41 -13.73
CA ARG A 292 -3.32 -5.24 -15.14
C ARG A 292 -2.10 -5.48 -16.04
N TYR A 293 -2.26 -6.26 -17.10
CA TYR A 293 -1.23 -6.38 -18.12
C TYR A 293 -1.18 -5.12 -18.98
N ARG A 294 0.04 -4.64 -19.26
CA ARG A 294 0.31 -3.60 -20.26
C ARG A 294 1.37 -4.14 -21.19
N ASN A 295 1.05 -4.24 -22.48
CA ASN A 295 2.03 -4.59 -23.48
C ASN A 295 2.98 -3.40 -23.70
N VAL A 296 4.17 -3.49 -23.12
CA VAL A 296 5.22 -2.49 -23.24
C VAL A 296 6.31 -3.05 -24.13
N THR A 297 6.45 -2.48 -25.32
CA THR A 297 7.45 -2.92 -26.31
C THR A 297 8.70 -2.05 -26.33
N ASP A 298 8.62 -0.83 -25.77
CA ASP A 298 9.74 0.10 -25.69
C ASP A 298 10.69 -0.29 -24.54
N PRO A 299 11.93 -0.71 -24.82
CA PRO A 299 12.90 -1.06 -23.78
C PRO A 299 13.29 0.09 -22.84
N ALA A 300 13.01 1.34 -23.22
CA ALA A 300 13.25 2.51 -22.38
C ALA A 300 12.14 2.77 -21.34
N ASP A 301 10.95 2.18 -21.51
CA ASP A 301 9.87 2.30 -20.55
C ASP A 301 10.23 1.51 -19.27
N LYS A 302 10.03 2.11 -18.09
CA LYS A 302 10.34 1.48 -16.80
C LYS A 302 9.48 0.25 -16.51
N ALA A 303 8.33 0.13 -17.17
CA ALA A 303 7.47 -1.04 -17.11
C ALA A 303 7.87 -2.13 -18.12
N TYR A 304 8.86 -1.88 -19.00
CA TYR A 304 9.39 -2.89 -19.89
C TYR A 304 10.08 -4.00 -19.09
N VAL A 305 9.77 -5.21 -19.48
CA VAL A 305 10.34 -6.43 -18.92
C VAL A 305 10.75 -7.32 -20.06
N ASP A 306 11.92 -7.95 -19.93
CA ASP A 306 12.37 -8.98 -20.86
C ASP A 306 12.06 -10.36 -20.26
N PRO A 307 11.06 -11.09 -20.79
CA PRO A 307 10.76 -12.46 -20.39
C PRO A 307 11.89 -13.41 -20.81
N ASN A 308 12.33 -14.28 -19.91
CA ASN A 308 13.42 -15.23 -20.15
C ASN A 308 12.95 -16.69 -20.24
N THR A 309 11.65 -16.94 -20.11
CA THR A 309 11.07 -18.28 -20.18
C THR A 309 9.60 -18.23 -20.60
N THR A 310 8.95 -19.38 -20.65
CA THR A 310 7.50 -19.52 -20.83
C THR A 310 6.94 -20.45 -19.76
N LEU A 311 5.68 -20.22 -19.38
CA LEU A 311 4.94 -21.08 -18.45
C LEU A 311 3.50 -21.19 -18.95
N ASP A 312 3.01 -22.41 -19.13
CA ASP A 312 1.68 -22.72 -19.65
C ASP A 312 1.31 -21.94 -20.94
N GLY A 313 2.29 -21.75 -21.82
CA GLY A 313 2.12 -21.03 -23.08
C GLY A 313 2.23 -19.50 -22.99
N HIS A 314 2.30 -18.94 -21.78
CA HIS A 314 2.48 -17.51 -21.55
C HIS A 314 3.97 -17.14 -21.47
N ARG A 315 4.31 -15.91 -21.88
CA ARG A 315 5.66 -15.37 -21.63
C ARG A 315 5.84 -15.19 -20.13
N ALA A 316 6.99 -15.54 -19.61
CA ALA A 316 7.28 -15.42 -18.19
C ALA A 316 8.71 -14.94 -17.94
N ARG A 317 8.90 -14.29 -16.80
CA ARG A 317 10.21 -13.98 -16.24
C ARG A 317 10.37 -14.78 -14.96
N PHE A 318 11.39 -15.61 -14.92
CA PHE A 318 11.78 -16.37 -13.73
C PHE A 318 13.16 -15.91 -13.29
N GLY A 319 13.33 -15.68 -11.99
CA GLY A 319 14.60 -15.31 -11.39
C GLY A 319 14.67 -15.76 -9.93
N GLY A 320 15.83 -15.63 -9.32
CA GLY A 320 16.04 -16.07 -7.95
C GLY A 320 17.51 -16.27 -7.62
N GLN A 321 17.84 -16.18 -6.34
CA GLN A 321 19.18 -16.47 -5.81
C GLN A 321 19.05 -16.92 -4.36
N ASP A 322 19.95 -17.80 -3.90
CA ASP A 322 20.04 -18.21 -2.48
C ASP A 322 18.74 -18.82 -1.91
N GLY A 323 17.92 -19.44 -2.77
CA GLY A 323 16.64 -20.04 -2.40
C GLY A 323 15.44 -19.09 -2.53
N ASP A 324 15.66 -17.79 -2.72
CA ASP A 324 14.60 -16.86 -3.09
C ASP A 324 14.23 -17.08 -4.56
N GLU A 325 12.94 -17.11 -4.86
CA GLU A 325 12.41 -17.27 -6.21
C GLU A 325 11.42 -16.15 -6.53
N SER A 326 11.44 -15.68 -7.77
CA SER A 326 10.48 -14.71 -8.30
C SER A 326 10.03 -15.17 -9.69
N LEU A 327 8.72 -15.27 -9.86
CA LEU A 327 8.06 -15.60 -11.10
C LEU A 327 7.10 -14.47 -11.45
N THR A 328 7.13 -13.99 -12.69
CA THR A 328 6.04 -13.17 -13.25
C THR A 328 5.61 -13.79 -14.58
N VAL A 329 4.34 -14.15 -14.67
CA VAL A 329 3.70 -14.65 -15.90
C VAL A 329 2.87 -13.51 -16.49
N TYR A 330 3.10 -13.22 -17.76
CA TYR A 330 2.53 -12.06 -18.44
C TYR A 330 1.32 -12.46 -19.28
N ASP A 331 0.36 -11.54 -19.37
CA ASP A 331 -0.81 -11.64 -20.24
C ASP A 331 -1.62 -12.94 -20.03
N VAL A 332 -1.87 -13.29 -18.77
CA VAL A 332 -2.80 -14.36 -18.40
C VAL A 332 -4.20 -13.75 -18.39
N ASN A 333 -4.93 -13.90 -19.50
CA ASN A 333 -6.24 -13.29 -19.74
C ASN A 333 -6.24 -11.75 -19.54
N GLY A 334 -5.16 -11.07 -19.93
CA GLY A 334 -5.02 -9.61 -19.77
C GLY A 334 -4.54 -9.15 -18.37
N ALA A 335 -4.04 -10.06 -17.53
CA ALA A 335 -3.39 -9.74 -16.26
C ALA A 335 -1.97 -10.31 -16.18
N ASN A 336 -1.14 -9.69 -15.34
CA ASN A 336 0.12 -10.29 -14.88
C ASN A 336 -0.13 -11.03 -13.57
N VAL A 337 0.53 -12.18 -13.40
CA VAL A 337 0.58 -12.93 -12.15
C VAL A 337 2.03 -12.95 -11.66
N SER A 338 2.30 -12.32 -10.52
CA SER A 338 3.61 -12.33 -9.86
C SER A 338 3.58 -13.20 -8.61
N ILE A 339 4.60 -14.02 -8.42
CA ILE A 339 4.81 -14.85 -7.23
C ILE A 339 6.25 -14.62 -6.77
N ASP A 340 6.41 -14.00 -5.61
CA ASP A 340 7.69 -13.75 -4.97
C ASP A 340 7.78 -14.58 -3.69
N ASP A 341 8.80 -15.45 -3.61
CA ASP A 341 9.04 -16.34 -2.50
C ASP A 341 10.42 -16.09 -1.87
N SER A 342 10.44 -15.80 -0.57
CA SER A 342 11.67 -15.66 0.23
C SER A 342 12.07 -17.00 0.86
N ALA A 343 12.27 -18.00 0.01
CA ALA A 343 12.64 -19.37 0.36
C ALA A 343 11.65 -20.07 1.31
N LEU A 344 10.34 -19.84 1.16
CA LEU A 344 9.30 -20.56 1.91
C LEU A 344 8.77 -21.77 1.15
N LEU A 345 8.90 -21.78 -0.17
CA LEU A 345 8.53 -22.91 -1.01
C LEU A 345 9.76 -23.78 -1.31
N PRO A 346 9.56 -25.07 -1.67
CA PRO A 346 10.61 -25.87 -2.27
C PRO A 346 11.14 -25.24 -3.56
N SER A 347 12.35 -25.61 -4.00
CA SER A 347 12.87 -25.13 -5.28
C SER A 347 11.91 -25.48 -6.45
N GLY A 348 11.66 -24.50 -7.31
CA GLY A 348 10.65 -24.53 -8.36
C GLY A 348 9.22 -24.27 -7.85
N GLY A 349 9.05 -23.99 -6.56
CA GLY A 349 7.76 -23.86 -5.90
C GLY A 349 6.92 -22.71 -6.44
N THR A 350 7.55 -21.61 -6.87
CA THR A 350 6.83 -20.50 -7.52
C THR A 350 6.13 -20.94 -8.82
N ARG A 351 6.82 -21.75 -9.65
CA ARG A 351 6.24 -22.34 -10.87
C ARG A 351 5.17 -23.38 -10.56
N ALA A 352 5.36 -24.16 -9.49
CA ALA A 352 4.36 -25.14 -9.05
C ALA A 352 3.10 -24.49 -8.45
N LEU A 353 3.23 -23.29 -7.87
CA LEU A 353 2.10 -22.54 -7.29
C LEU A 353 1.27 -21.82 -8.36
N PHE A 354 1.86 -21.41 -9.48
CA PHE A 354 1.16 -20.66 -10.53
C PHE A 354 -0.15 -21.31 -11.01
N PRO A 355 -0.21 -22.63 -11.32
CA PRO A 355 -1.46 -23.29 -11.71
C PRO A 355 -2.56 -23.27 -10.63
N ALA A 356 -2.20 -23.02 -9.37
CA ALA A 356 -3.12 -22.92 -8.25
C ALA A 356 -3.71 -21.50 -8.05
N VAL A 357 -3.27 -20.53 -8.87
CA VAL A 357 -3.84 -19.19 -8.96
C VAL A 357 -4.94 -19.20 -10.01
N THR A 358 -6.20 -19.05 -9.58
CA THR A 358 -7.36 -19.00 -10.46
C THR A 358 -7.84 -17.56 -10.59
N LEU A 359 -7.67 -16.96 -11.77
CA LEU A 359 -8.17 -15.61 -12.07
C LEU A 359 -9.70 -15.62 -12.19
N VAL A 360 -10.32 -14.46 -11.94
CA VAL A 360 -11.70 -14.22 -12.40
C VAL A 360 -11.77 -14.30 -13.93
N THR A 361 -12.98 -14.45 -14.49
CA THR A 361 -13.18 -14.64 -15.94
C THR A 361 -12.58 -13.52 -16.79
N GLU A 362 -12.71 -12.26 -16.36
CA GLU A 362 -12.24 -11.08 -17.09
C GLU A 362 -11.38 -10.19 -16.19
N PRO A 363 -10.13 -10.59 -15.87
CA PRO A 363 -9.31 -9.84 -14.92
C PRO A 363 -8.95 -8.45 -15.48
N ALA A 364 -8.82 -8.28 -16.80
CA ALA A 364 -8.58 -6.98 -17.43
C ALA A 364 -9.71 -5.95 -17.20
N ALA A 365 -10.95 -6.42 -16.96
CA ALA A 365 -12.11 -5.60 -16.63
C ALA A 365 -12.38 -5.51 -15.12
N TRP A 366 -11.54 -6.16 -14.30
CA TRP A 366 -11.64 -6.08 -12.85
C TRP A 366 -11.28 -4.67 -12.36
N HIS A 367 -12.02 -4.23 -11.34
CA HIS A 367 -11.82 -2.95 -10.66
C HIS A 367 -11.76 -3.15 -9.16
N THR A 368 -11.04 -2.27 -8.48
CA THR A 368 -10.93 -2.36 -7.02
C THR A 368 -12.21 -1.86 -6.35
N HIS A 369 -12.41 -2.25 -5.10
CA HIS A 369 -13.47 -1.71 -4.25
C HIS A 369 -13.24 -0.24 -3.81
N LEU A 370 -12.22 0.41 -4.37
CA LEU A 370 -11.84 1.79 -4.04
C LEU A 370 -12.62 2.82 -4.87
N HIS A 371 -13.33 2.38 -5.91
CA HIS A 371 -14.28 3.21 -6.64
C HIS A 371 -15.49 3.56 -5.78
N ARG A 372 -16.04 4.76 -6.01
CA ARG A 372 -17.20 5.31 -5.30
C ARG A 372 -18.51 4.71 -5.80
#